data_AF-A0A293MN17-F1
#
_entry.id   AF-A0A293MN17-F1
#
_cell.length_a   1.000
_cell.length_b   1.000
_cell.length_c   1.000
_cell.angle_alpha   90.00
_cell.angle_beta   90.00
_cell.angle_gamma   90.00
#
_symmetry.space_group_name_H-M   'P 1'
#
loop_
_entity.id
_entity.type
_entity.pdbx_description
1 polymer ?
#
loop_
_entity_poly.entity_id
_entity_poly.type
_entity_poly.pdbx_seq_one_letter_code
_entity_poly.pdbx_strand_id
1 'polypeptide(L)'
;MRRIGSSPRFSTAEHHESNVAVERWNRVFRRMLFHVVQDDPRNLDKFVRFLLWAYREVPHDTTGVSPFQLLYGRQPTGPLSILRNAGEGQMVTPVQLREAPAKYLDHLREKFKAAAHAAGACLSRINDSGKEVPTALQAIGLPTRKRGGRRSNERCSRSSGL
;
A
#
# COMPACT_ATOMS: atom_id res chain seq x y z
N MET A 1 14.57 -34.79 19.50
CA MET A 1 13.25 -34.21 19.85
C MET A 1 12.71 -34.65 21.22
N ARG A 2 12.91 -35.88 21.71
CA ARG A 2 12.45 -36.28 23.07
C ARG A 2 12.92 -35.38 24.22
N ARG A 3 14.11 -34.76 24.14
CA ARG A 3 14.63 -33.85 25.19
C ARG A 3 13.82 -32.56 25.35
N ILE A 4 13.13 -32.11 24.30
CA ILE A 4 12.26 -30.92 24.32
C ILE A 4 10.77 -31.31 24.44
N GLY A 5 10.46 -32.57 24.77
CA GLY A 5 9.09 -33.06 24.92
C GLY A 5 8.28 -33.19 23.63
N SER A 6 8.88 -33.01 22.44
CA SER A 6 8.16 -33.12 21.17
C SER A 6 8.20 -34.54 20.59
N SER A 7 7.03 -35.04 20.18
CA SER A 7 6.86 -36.28 19.44
C SER A 7 6.68 -35.98 17.94
N PRO A 8 7.56 -36.43 17.04
CA PRO A 8 7.35 -36.26 15.61
C PRO A 8 6.11 -37.05 15.17
N ARG A 9 5.27 -36.43 14.33
CA ARG A 9 4.18 -37.11 13.62
C ARG A 9 4.48 -37.08 12.15
N PHE A 10 4.41 -38.24 11.51
CA PHE A 10 4.63 -38.40 10.08
C PHE A 10 3.30 -38.70 9.41
N SER A 11 3.05 -38.05 8.28
CA SER A 11 1.95 -38.42 7.40
C SER A 11 2.30 -39.69 6.64
N THR A 12 1.28 -40.44 6.22
CA THR A 12 1.46 -41.60 5.33
C THR A 12 2.05 -41.16 3.98
N ALA A 13 2.84 -42.05 3.36
CA ALA A 13 3.39 -41.79 2.03
C ALA A 13 2.26 -41.51 1.03
N GLU A 14 2.50 -40.57 0.10
CA GLU A 14 1.55 -40.10 -0.93
C GLU A 14 0.26 -39.41 -0.42
N HIS A 15 0.15 -39.14 0.88
CA HIS A 15 -1.07 -38.55 1.48
C HIS A 15 -0.90 -37.06 1.83
N HIS A 16 -0.79 -36.24 0.79
CA HIS A 16 -0.63 -34.78 0.86
C HIS A 16 -1.79 -34.06 1.58
N GLU A 17 -2.98 -34.68 1.60
CA GLU A 17 -4.18 -34.18 2.28
C GLU A 17 -3.97 -33.88 3.77
N SER A 18 -3.08 -34.63 4.43
CA SER A 18 -2.81 -34.47 5.86
C SER A 18 -2.13 -33.14 6.21
N ASN A 19 -1.45 -32.51 5.24
CA ASN A 19 -0.64 -31.30 5.44
C ASN A 19 -1.14 -30.09 4.64
N VAL A 20 -2.39 -30.12 4.16
CA VAL A 20 -2.96 -29.13 3.24
C VAL A 20 -2.84 -27.69 3.72
N ALA A 21 -3.01 -27.43 5.01
CA ALA A 21 -2.88 -26.07 5.56
C ALA A 21 -1.45 -25.52 5.38
N VAL A 22 -0.44 -26.35 5.64
CA VAL A 22 0.97 -25.99 5.47
C VAL A 22 1.32 -25.84 3.99
N GLU A 23 0.81 -26.73 3.14
CA GLU A 23 1.03 -26.64 1.69
C GLU A 23 0.42 -25.37 1.08
N ARG A 24 -0.81 -25.02 1.47
CA ARG A 24 -1.46 -23.77 1.04
C ARG A 24 -0.66 -22.56 1.48
N TRP A 25 -0.18 -22.55 2.73
CA TRP A 25 0.66 -21.48 3.25
C TRP A 25 1.97 -21.35 2.46
N ASN A 26 2.68 -22.47 2.28
CA ASN A 26 3.93 -22.53 1.52
C ASN A 26 3.75 -22.05 0.08
N ARG A 27 2.62 -22.37 -0.56
CA ARG A 27 2.30 -21.89 -1.92
C ARG A 27 2.16 -20.38 -1.96
N VAL A 28 1.48 -19.77 -0.99
CA VAL A 28 1.34 -18.31 -0.90
C VAL A 28 2.69 -17.66 -0.60
N PHE A 29 3.45 -18.21 0.34
CA PHE A 29 4.76 -17.69 0.71
C PHE A 29 5.76 -17.73 -0.45
N ARG A 30 5.79 -18.84 -1.20
CA ARG A 30 6.60 -18.97 -2.41
C ARG A 30 6.22 -17.95 -3.49
N ARG A 31 4.93 -17.64 -3.66
CA ARG A 31 4.48 -16.59 -4.59
C ARG A 31 4.96 -15.20 -4.17
N MET A 32 4.84 -14.87 -2.89
CA MET A 32 5.35 -13.60 -2.36
C MET A 32 6.86 -13.48 -2.57
N LEU A 33 7.61 -14.56 -2.31
CA LEU A 33 9.04 -14.59 -2.57
C LEU A 33 9.38 -14.44 -4.05
N PHE A 34 8.63 -15.10 -4.94
CA PHE A 34 8.88 -15.02 -6.38
C PHE A 34 8.81 -13.58 -6.89
N HIS A 35 7.83 -12.79 -6.43
CA HIS A 35 7.72 -11.38 -6.77
C HIS A 35 8.94 -10.58 -6.31
N VAL A 36 9.39 -10.80 -5.07
CA VAL A 36 10.51 -10.03 -4.51
C VAL A 36 11.87 -10.45 -5.11
N VAL A 37 12.03 -11.73 -5.45
CA VAL A 37 13.25 -12.25 -6.09
C VAL A 37 13.41 -11.73 -7.51
N GLN A 38 12.30 -11.49 -8.22
CA GLN A 38 12.36 -10.86 -9.55
C GLN A 38 12.95 -9.45 -9.50
N ASP A 39 12.68 -8.71 -8.42
CA ASP A 39 13.19 -7.34 -8.25
C ASP A 39 14.63 -7.32 -7.72
N ASP A 40 14.94 -8.12 -6.69
CA ASP A 40 16.27 -8.16 -6.07
C ASP A 40 16.61 -9.56 -5.52
N PRO A 41 17.23 -10.42 -6.36
CA PRO A 41 17.55 -11.80 -5.97
C PRO A 41 18.71 -11.89 -4.97
N ARG A 42 19.54 -10.85 -4.82
CA ARG A 42 20.72 -10.88 -3.93
C ARG A 42 20.39 -10.63 -2.47
N ASN A 43 19.23 -10.06 -2.17
CA ASN A 43 18.85 -9.66 -0.81
C ASN A 43 17.68 -10.48 -0.24
N LEU A 44 17.42 -11.69 -0.77
CA LEU A 44 16.31 -12.56 -0.34
C LEU A 44 16.24 -12.74 1.19
N ASP A 45 17.38 -12.95 1.86
CA ASP A 45 17.45 -13.15 3.31
C ASP A 45 16.86 -11.97 4.10
N LYS A 46 16.99 -10.74 3.57
CA LYS A 46 16.43 -9.53 4.19
C LYS A 46 14.92 -9.49 3.99
N PHE A 47 14.45 -9.86 2.80
CA PHE A 47 13.03 -9.82 2.43
C PHE A 47 12.17 -10.86 3.14
N VAL A 48 12.72 -12.03 3.47
CA VAL A 48 11.99 -13.08 4.21
C VAL A 48 11.34 -12.51 5.47
N ARG A 49 12.08 -11.72 6.26
CA ARG A 49 11.55 -11.12 7.50
C ARG A 49 10.42 -10.12 7.23
N PHE A 50 10.53 -9.32 6.18
CA PHE A 50 9.50 -8.34 5.82
C PHE A 50 8.23 -9.02 5.30
N LEU A 51 8.37 -10.03 4.43
CA LEU A 51 7.25 -10.82 3.92
C LEU A 51 6.52 -11.56 5.04
N LEU A 52 7.27 -12.14 5.99
CA LEU A 52 6.69 -12.79 7.17
C LEU A 52 5.91 -11.80 8.05
N TRP A 53 6.33 -10.54 8.11
CA TRP A 53 5.61 -9.50 8.85
C TRP A 53 4.32 -9.12 8.14
N ALA A 54 4.40 -8.83 6.83
CA ALA A 54 3.24 -8.50 6.01
C ALA A 54 2.16 -9.60 6.09
N TYR A 55 2.57 -10.86 5.98
CA TYR A 55 1.65 -12.00 6.09
C TYR A 55 0.94 -12.07 7.46
N ARG A 56 1.63 -11.71 8.55
CA ARG A 56 1.06 -11.77 9.91
C ARG A 56 0.09 -10.65 10.22
N GLU A 57 0.22 -9.50 9.56
CA GLU A 57 -0.68 -8.35 9.74
C GLU A 57 -1.96 -8.46 8.92
N VAL A 58 -1.87 -9.04 7.72
CA VAL A 58 -3.01 -9.09 6.79
C VAL A 58 -4.02 -10.14 7.25
N PRO A 59 -5.32 -9.81 7.33
CA PRO A 59 -6.37 -10.78 7.64
C PRO A 59 -6.50 -11.82 6.53
N HIS A 60 -6.73 -13.08 6.92
CA HIS A 60 -6.99 -14.16 5.95
C HIS A 60 -8.45 -14.25 5.56
N ASP A 61 -8.74 -14.44 4.28
CA ASP A 61 -10.10 -14.61 3.75
C ASP A 61 -10.89 -15.71 4.48
N THR A 62 -10.24 -16.82 4.86
CA THR A 62 -10.91 -17.95 5.52
C THR A 62 -11.27 -17.68 6.97
N THR A 63 -10.51 -16.83 7.65
CA THR A 63 -10.61 -16.65 9.11
C THR A 63 -11.14 -15.26 9.47
N GLY A 64 -11.10 -14.30 8.53
CA GLY A 64 -11.46 -12.90 8.74
C GLY A 64 -10.51 -12.13 9.69
N VAL A 65 -9.56 -12.82 10.32
CA VAL A 65 -8.61 -12.26 11.30
C VAL A 65 -7.17 -12.50 10.85
N SER A 66 -6.26 -11.66 11.34
CA SER A 66 -4.84 -11.80 11.05
C SER A 66 -4.21 -12.91 11.90
N PRO A 67 -3.18 -13.64 11.39
CA PRO A 67 -2.46 -14.64 12.18
C PRO A 67 -1.89 -14.09 13.49
N PHE A 68 -1.44 -12.84 13.48
CA PHE A 68 -0.96 -12.18 14.69
C PHE A 68 -2.07 -12.05 15.74
N GLN A 69 -3.25 -11.60 15.32
CA GLN A 69 -4.40 -11.50 16.20
C GLN A 69 -4.85 -12.86 16.72
N LEU A 70 -4.77 -13.91 15.90
CA LEU A 70 -5.12 -15.27 16.30
C LEU A 70 -4.17 -15.84 17.36
N LEU A 71 -2.88 -15.49 17.28
CA LEU A 71 -1.86 -15.96 18.24
C LEU A 71 -1.85 -15.16 19.55
N TYR A 72 -2.01 -13.83 19.48
CA TYR A 72 -1.80 -12.93 20.62
C TYR A 72 -3.09 -12.29 21.15
N GLY A 73 -4.22 -12.45 20.46
CA GLY A 73 -5.50 -11.86 20.86
C GLY A 73 -5.54 -10.32 20.76
N ARG A 74 -4.58 -9.69 20.08
CA ARG A 74 -4.49 -8.22 19.93
C ARG A 74 -4.29 -7.84 18.48
N GLN A 75 -4.74 -6.63 18.11
CA GLN A 75 -4.47 -6.09 16.78
C GLN A 75 -2.96 -5.87 16.59
N PRO A 76 -2.38 -6.26 15.44
CA PRO A 76 -0.98 -6.05 15.19
C PRO A 76 -0.69 -4.54 15.07
N THR A 77 0.24 -4.06 15.91
CA THR A 77 0.83 -2.72 15.76
C THR A 77 2.18 -2.86 15.07
N GLY A 78 2.16 -3.21 13.78
CA GLY A 78 3.36 -3.32 12.98
C GLY A 78 3.52 -2.19 11.96
N PRO A 79 4.54 -2.28 11.10
CA PRO A 79 4.88 -1.23 10.16
C PRO A 79 3.73 -0.88 9.20
N LEU A 80 2.91 -1.84 8.77
CA LEU A 80 1.77 -1.55 7.89
C LEU A 80 0.67 -0.79 8.63
N SER A 81 0.40 -1.17 9.90
CA SER A 81 -0.57 -0.43 10.73
C SER A 81 -0.12 1.03 10.96
N ILE A 82 1.19 1.24 11.20
CA ILE A 82 1.76 2.58 11.39
C ILE A 82 1.68 3.39 10.09
N LEU A 83 2.01 2.80 8.95
CA LEU A 83 1.94 3.46 7.65
C LEU A 83 0.50 3.83 7.28
N ARG A 84 -0.46 2.95 7.56
CA ARG A 84 -1.89 3.23 7.36
C ARG A 84 -2.34 4.41 8.24
N ASN A 85 -2.03 4.37 9.53
CA ASN A 85 -2.38 5.44 10.46
C ASN A 85 -1.71 6.78 10.12
N ALA A 86 -0.48 6.73 9.58
CA ALA A 86 0.24 7.92 9.10
C ALA A 86 -0.44 8.58 7.89
N GLY A 87 -1.00 7.78 6.96
CA GLY A 87 -1.78 8.29 5.83
C GLY A 87 -3.14 8.87 6.23
N GLU A 88 -3.74 8.33 7.29
CA GLU A 88 -5.04 8.74 7.83
C GLU A 88 -4.94 9.95 8.81
N GLY A 89 -3.74 10.54 8.98
CA GLY A 89 -3.51 11.72 9.82
C GLY A 89 -3.50 11.44 11.33
N GLN A 90 -3.55 10.17 11.72
CA GLN A 90 -3.64 9.72 13.10
C GLN A 90 -2.30 9.14 13.55
N MET A 91 -1.26 9.98 13.60
CA MET A 91 0.03 9.57 14.15
C MET A 91 -0.07 9.55 15.68
N VAL A 92 -0.17 8.36 16.28
CA VAL A 92 0.38 8.14 17.63
C VAL A 92 1.83 7.74 17.44
N THR A 93 2.70 8.74 17.37
CA THR A 93 4.15 8.52 17.49
C THR A 93 4.41 7.94 18.88
N PRO A 94 5.02 6.75 19.01
CA PRO A 94 5.69 6.41 20.25
C PRO A 94 6.83 7.42 20.38
N VAL A 95 6.62 8.38 21.29
CA VAL A 95 7.60 9.13 22.06
C VAL A 95 9.06 8.92 21.60
N GLN A 96 9.65 10.01 21.10
CA GLN A 96 11.09 10.26 20.90
C GLN A 96 11.77 9.53 19.73
N LEU A 97 11.41 9.91 18.49
CA LEU A 97 12.42 9.89 17.44
C LEU A 97 13.47 10.97 17.78
N ARG A 98 14.71 10.54 18.06
CA ARG A 98 15.88 11.43 18.22
C ARG A 98 15.90 12.47 17.08
N GLU A 99 16.49 13.63 17.30
CA GLU A 99 16.47 14.79 16.38
C GLU A 99 16.90 14.50 14.92
N ALA A 100 17.57 13.38 14.65
CA ALA A 100 18.09 13.00 13.34
C ALA A 100 17.00 12.67 12.28
N PRO A 101 16.04 11.76 12.52
CA PRO A 101 14.96 11.50 11.56
C PRO A 101 13.97 12.66 11.37
N ALA A 102 13.78 13.55 12.35
CA ALA A 102 12.95 14.76 12.15
C ALA A 102 13.54 15.67 11.04
N LYS A 103 14.85 15.93 11.12
CA LYS A 103 15.58 16.69 10.08
C LYS A 103 15.53 16.01 8.71
N TYR A 104 15.57 14.67 8.68
CA TYR A 104 15.43 13.90 7.44
C TYR A 104 14.03 14.05 6.82
N LEU A 105 12.97 14.00 7.64
CA LEU A 105 11.59 14.16 7.19
C LEU A 105 11.31 15.58 6.67
N ASP A 106 11.86 16.62 7.31
CA ASP A 106 11.75 18.00 6.84
C ASP A 106 12.44 18.19 5.49
N HIS A 107 13.66 17.66 5.34
CA HIS A 107 14.41 17.70 4.08
C HIS A 107 13.71 16.89 2.97
N LEU A 108 13.09 15.76 3.31
CA LEU A 108 12.28 14.98 2.38
C LEU A 108 11.05 15.77 1.91
N ARG A 109 10.39 16.47 2.83
CA ARG A 109 9.23 17.33 2.54
C ARG A 109 9.59 18.49 1.61
N GLU A 110 10.75 19.11 1.80
CA GLU A 110 11.24 20.15 0.88
C GLU A 110 11.50 19.60 -0.52
N LYS A 111 12.14 18.42 -0.62
CA LYS A 111 12.39 17.77 -1.92
C LYS A 111 11.10 17.41 -2.64
N PHE A 112 10.08 16.90 -1.94
CA PHE A 112 8.78 16.63 -2.53
C PHE A 112 8.08 17.91 -3.02
N LYS A 113 8.16 19.03 -2.28
CA LYS A 113 7.63 20.32 -2.73
C LYS A 113 8.35 20.83 -3.99
N ALA A 114 9.68 20.72 -4.04
CA ALA A 114 10.47 21.11 -5.20
C ALA A 114 10.13 20.24 -6.43
N ALA A 115 10.00 18.92 -6.25
CA ALA A 115 9.58 18.00 -7.30
C ALA A 115 8.16 18.29 -7.80
N ALA A 116 7.23 18.62 -6.90
CA ALA A 116 5.86 19.01 -7.27
C ALA A 116 5.82 20.33 -8.06
N HIS A 117 6.64 21.32 -7.68
CA HIS A 117 6.76 22.57 -8.42
C HIS A 117 7.38 22.35 -9.81
N ALA A 118 8.43 21.53 -9.92
CA ALA A 118 9.05 21.15 -11.19
C ALA A 118 8.09 20.37 -12.10
N ALA A 119 7.30 19.45 -11.53
CA ALA A 119 6.26 18.72 -12.26
C ALA A 119 5.14 19.66 -12.73
N GLY A 120 4.72 20.61 -11.89
CA GLY A 120 3.73 21.62 -12.26
C GLY A 120 4.20 22.52 -13.40
N ALA A 121 5.46 22.97 -13.37
CA ALA A 121 6.08 23.76 -14.44
C ALA A 121 6.30 22.96 -15.73
N CYS A 122 6.51 21.65 -15.64
CA CYS A 122 6.58 20.76 -16.80
C CYS A 122 5.19 20.50 -17.40
N LEU A 123 4.18 20.31 -16.56
CA LEU A 123 2.78 20.11 -16.98
C LEU A 123 2.19 21.36 -17.66
N SER A 124 2.55 22.58 -17.23
CA SER A 124 2.16 23.80 -17.95
C SER A 124 2.81 23.89 -19.33
N ARG A 125 4.07 23.44 -19.48
CA ARG A 125 4.75 23.34 -20.79
C ARG A 125 4.16 22.27 -21.70
N ILE A 126 3.58 21.21 -21.13
CA ILE A 126 2.88 20.15 -21.88
C ILE A 126 1.52 20.65 -22.39
N ASN A 127 0.82 21.50 -21.63
CA ASN A 127 -0.46 22.08 -22.04
C ASN A 127 -0.35 22.99 -23.29
N ASP A 128 0.81 23.60 -23.56
CA ASP A 128 1.07 24.35 -24.79
C ASP A 128 1.29 23.42 -26.01
N SER A 129 1.48 22.12 -25.78
CA SER A 129 1.78 21.11 -26.82
C SER A 129 0.62 20.15 -27.13
N GLY A 130 -0.60 20.44 -26.65
CA GLY A 130 -1.84 19.90 -27.19
C GLY A 130 -1.99 18.38 -27.22
N LYS A 131 -1.31 17.62 -26.35
CA LYS A 131 -1.49 16.16 -26.26
C LYS A 131 -2.25 15.79 -24.99
N GLU A 132 -3.47 15.30 -25.17
CA GLU A 132 -4.32 14.79 -24.09
C GLU A 132 -3.61 13.64 -23.34
N VAL A 133 -3.63 13.71 -22.01
CA VAL A 133 -3.03 12.69 -21.14
C VAL A 133 -4.09 11.64 -20.77
N PRO A 134 -3.82 10.34 -20.96
CA PRO A 134 -4.80 9.29 -20.79
C PRO A 134 -5.20 9.08 -19.32
N THR A 135 -6.48 8.74 -19.19
CA THR A 135 -7.39 8.44 -18.06
C THR A 135 -6.86 7.58 -16.89
N ALA A 136 -5.57 7.30 -16.76
CA ALA A 136 -5.03 6.46 -15.67
C ALA A 136 -4.87 7.18 -14.32
N LEU A 137 -5.00 8.51 -14.26
CA LEU A 137 -4.87 9.31 -13.03
C LEU A 137 -6.19 9.61 -12.30
N GLN A 138 -7.32 9.05 -12.75
CA GLN A 138 -8.61 9.16 -12.05
C GLN A 138 -8.74 8.21 -10.84
N ALA A 139 -7.78 7.31 -10.61
CA ALA A 139 -7.88 6.26 -9.56
C ALA A 139 -7.41 6.71 -8.16
N ILE A 140 -6.77 7.86 -8.02
CA ILE A 140 -6.36 8.41 -6.71
C ILE A 140 -7.33 9.54 -6.41
N GLY A 141 -8.21 9.33 -5.43
CA GLY A 141 -9.32 10.21 -5.04
C GLY A 141 -8.92 11.58 -4.47
N LEU A 142 -8.09 12.33 -5.20
CA LEU A 142 -7.91 13.76 -5.03
C LEU A 142 -9.12 14.49 -5.64
N PRO A 143 -9.66 15.51 -4.96
CA PRO A 143 -10.85 16.21 -5.43
C PRO A 143 -10.54 16.92 -6.74
N THR A 144 -11.03 16.37 -7.86
CA THR A 144 -11.02 17.06 -9.13
C THR A 144 -12.00 18.23 -9.05
N ARG A 145 -11.43 19.44 -9.10
CA ARG A 145 -12.18 20.69 -9.20
C ARG A 145 -13.09 20.59 -10.44
N LYS A 146 -14.40 20.40 -10.25
CA LYS A 146 -15.39 20.53 -11.32
C LYS A 146 -15.12 21.85 -12.04
N ARG A 147 -14.76 21.78 -13.34
CA ARG A 147 -14.89 22.94 -14.22
C ARG A 147 -16.37 23.30 -14.21
N GLY A 148 -16.70 24.40 -13.54
CA GLY A 148 -18.01 25.01 -13.64
C GLY A 148 -18.34 25.20 -15.11
N GLY A 149 -19.47 24.62 -15.53
CA GLY A 149 -20.06 24.92 -16.81
C GLY A 149 -20.22 26.43 -16.92
N ARG A 150 -19.64 27.00 -17.97
CA ARG A 150 -19.87 28.40 -18.34
C ARG A 150 -21.38 28.56 -18.53
N ARG A 151 -22.02 29.35 -17.67
CA ARG A 151 -23.22 30.10 -18.03
C ARG A 151 -22.78 31.06 -19.14
N SER A 152 -23.03 30.70 -20.39
CA SER A 152 -23.08 31.67 -21.48
C SER A 152 -24.50 32.24 -21.52
N ASN A 153 -24.50 33.54 -21.27
CA ASN A 153 -25.60 34.48 -21.33
C ASN A 153 -26.02 34.64 -22.80
N GLU A 154 -27.12 34.01 -23.23
CA GLU A 154 -27.78 34.40 -24.49
C GLU A 154 -28.95 35.33 -24.17
N ARG A 155 -28.62 36.60 -24.22
CA ARG A 155 -29.56 37.69 -24.45
C ARG A 155 -29.83 37.70 -25.95
N CYS A 156 -30.92 37.08 -26.39
CA CYS A 156 -31.49 37.35 -27.71
C CYS A 156 -32.97 37.70 -27.55
N SER A 157 -33.19 39.00 -27.42
CA SER A 157 -34.44 39.69 -27.65
C SER A 157 -35.07 39.26 -28.97
N ARG A 158 -36.26 38.65 -28.90
CA ARG A 158 -37.24 38.70 -29.98
C ARG A 158 -38.49 39.40 -29.45
N SER A 159 -38.56 40.68 -29.83
CA SER A 159 -39.78 41.43 -30.06
C SER A 159 -40.64 40.76 -31.14
N SER A 160 -41.88 41.27 -31.27
CA SER A 160 -42.92 41.00 -32.29
C SER A 160 -43.64 39.67 -32.10
N GLY A 161 -44.96 39.61 -31.86
CA GLY A 161 -46.02 40.55 -32.19
C GLY A 161 -47.05 39.81 -33.04
N LEU A 162 -48.31 39.84 -32.56
CA LEU A 162 -49.55 39.33 -33.18
C LEU A 162 -49.75 37.81 -33.17
#